data_AF-A0A2H9NUW7-F1
#
_entry.id   AF-A0A2H9NUW7-F1
#
_cell.length_a   1.000
_cell.length_b   1.000
_cell.length_c   1.000
_cell.angle_alpha   90.00
_cell.angle_beta   90.00
_cell.angle_gamma   90.00
#
_symmetry.space_group_name_H-M   'P 1'
#
loop_
_entity.id
_entity.type
_entity.pdbx_description
1 polymer ?
#
loop_
_entity_poly.entity_id
_entity_poly.type
_entity_poly.pdbx_seq_one_letter_code
_entity_poly.pdbx_strand_id
1 'polypeptide(L)'
;MQKFNFSYDKENDDLLVFNPRFKSRGSVELGNIIFDYNNKKEFVGMQIMKASKMIKDMTNENTKVIKEVLNNLKECKVDARQQNNLLIVKIFLLSKLKEVSPVISVPSVIEPSPALVYT
;
A
#
# COMPACT_ATOMS: atom_id res chain seq x y z
N MET A 1 -6.11 1.09 12.78
CA MET A 1 -5.39 -0.04 12.14
C MET A 1 -6.32 -1.19 11.79
N GLN A 2 -6.42 -1.53 10.51
CA GLN A 2 -7.23 -2.66 10.01
C GLN A 2 -6.31 -3.75 9.44
N LYS A 3 -6.74 -5.02 9.54
CA LYS A 3 -6.03 -6.14 8.94
C LYS A 3 -6.27 -6.16 7.43
N PHE A 4 -5.20 -6.23 6.66
CA PHE A 4 -5.24 -6.36 5.20
C PHE A 4 -4.66 -7.72 4.81
N ASN A 5 -5.18 -8.27 3.72
CA ASN A 5 -4.55 -9.39 3.04
C ASN A 5 -3.39 -8.86 2.20
N PHE A 6 -2.46 -9.75 1.87
CA PHE A 6 -1.30 -9.40 1.09
C PHE A 6 -0.88 -10.55 0.18
N SER A 7 -0.15 -10.21 -0.88
CA SER A 7 0.57 -11.15 -1.73
C SER A 7 1.90 -10.50 -2.12
N TYR A 8 3.00 -11.21 -1.93
CA TYR A 8 4.32 -10.73 -2.33
C TYR A 8 4.89 -11.65 -3.40
N ASP A 9 5.18 -11.06 -4.56
CA ASP A 9 5.85 -11.72 -5.68
C ASP A 9 7.36 -11.51 -5.54
N LYS A 10 8.07 -12.61 -5.30
CA LYS A 10 9.52 -12.60 -5.08
C LYS A 10 10.31 -12.41 -6.37
N GLU A 11 9.76 -12.83 -7.51
CA GLU A 11 10.41 -12.77 -8.81
C GLU A 11 10.39 -11.34 -9.34
N ASN A 12 9.24 -10.68 -9.21
CA ASN A 12 9.04 -9.31 -9.68
C ASN A 12 9.34 -8.24 -8.60
N ASP A 13 9.51 -8.64 -7.33
CA ASP A 13 9.64 -7.74 -6.16
C ASP A 13 8.42 -6.81 -6.01
N ASP A 14 7.23 -7.38 -6.16
CA ASP A 14 5.97 -6.63 -6.11
C ASP A 14 5.15 -7.05 -4.89
N LEU A 15 4.66 -6.07 -4.14
CA LEU A 15 3.82 -6.27 -2.96
C LEU A 15 2.41 -5.76 -3.21
N LEU A 16 1.43 -6.65 -3.21
CA LEU A 16 0.00 -6.33 -3.20
C LEU A 16 -0.53 -6.37 -1.76
N VAL A 17 -1.26 -5.32 -1.35
CA VAL A 17 -1.91 -5.19 -0.04
C VAL A 17 -3.36 -4.78 -0.26
N PHE A 18 -4.34 -5.54 0.24
CA PHE A 18 -5.75 -5.26 -0.05
C PHE A 18 -6.68 -5.59 1.12
N ASN A 19 -7.74 -4.82 1.26
CA ASN A 19 -8.76 -5.03 2.27
C ASN A 19 -9.74 -6.11 1.79
N PRO A 20 -9.84 -7.28 2.46
CA PRO A 20 -10.70 -8.36 1.99
C PRO A 20 -12.20 -8.04 2.06
N ARG A 21 -12.59 -6.97 2.79
CA ARG A 21 -14.00 -6.59 2.98
C ARG A 21 -14.55 -5.70 1.87
N PHE A 22 -13.68 -5.07 1.09
CA PHE A 22 -14.09 -4.08 0.08
C PHE A 22 -13.50 -4.43 -1.28
N LYS A 23 -14.21 -4.03 -2.35
CA LYS A 23 -13.73 -4.19 -3.73
C LYS A 23 -13.17 -2.86 -4.24
N SER A 24 -12.05 -2.94 -4.96
CA SER A 24 -11.54 -1.81 -5.75
C SER A 24 -12.51 -1.47 -6.88
N ARG A 25 -12.65 -0.18 -7.16
CA ARG A 25 -13.56 0.40 -8.17
C ARG A 25 -12.85 1.42 -9.06
N GLY A 26 -11.74 1.95 -8.59
CA GLY A 26 -10.83 2.77 -9.37
C GLY A 26 -9.47 2.81 -8.70
N SER A 27 -8.43 3.03 -9.50
CA SER A 27 -7.05 3.03 -9.03
C SER A 27 -6.35 4.30 -9.49
N VAL A 28 -5.39 4.77 -8.70
CA VAL A 28 -4.52 5.90 -9.02
C VAL A 28 -3.09 5.40 -9.02
N GLU A 29 -2.41 5.56 -10.16
CA GLU A 29 -1.00 5.19 -10.32
C GLU A 29 -0.11 6.40 -10.04
N LEU A 30 0.84 6.23 -9.12
CA LEU A 30 1.82 7.22 -8.69
C LEU A 30 3.21 6.60 -8.72
N GLY A 31 3.82 6.60 -9.90
CA GLY A 31 5.13 5.99 -10.12
C GLY A 31 5.08 4.49 -9.87
N ASN A 32 5.78 4.01 -8.83
CA ASN A 32 5.82 2.58 -8.49
C ASN A 32 4.73 2.15 -7.50
N ILE A 33 3.74 3.00 -7.19
CA ILE A 33 2.62 2.63 -6.32
C ILE A 33 1.31 2.81 -7.07
N ILE A 34 0.44 1.82 -6.99
CA ILE A 34 -0.95 1.90 -7.42
C ILE A 34 -1.81 1.90 -6.16
N PHE A 35 -2.64 2.93 -5.97
CA PHE A 35 -3.60 3.02 -4.87
C PHE A 35 -4.99 2.64 -5.37
N ASP A 36 -5.66 1.75 -4.65
CA ASP A 36 -7.02 1.30 -4.95
C ASP A 36 -8.05 1.96 -4.04
N TYR A 37 -9.15 2.39 -4.66
CA TYR A 37 -10.26 3.07 -3.99
C TYR A 37 -11.60 2.38 -4.31
N ASN A 38 -12.53 2.44 -3.35
CA ASN A 38 -13.90 2.01 -3.57
C ASN A 38 -14.81 3.16 -4.08
N ASN A 39 -16.10 2.87 -4.28
CA ASN A 39 -17.09 3.87 -4.73
C ASN A 39 -17.28 5.05 -3.76
N LYS A 40 -16.86 4.91 -2.51
CA LYS A 40 -16.89 5.99 -1.50
C LYS A 40 -15.58 6.79 -1.45
N LYS A 41 -14.67 6.56 -2.40
CA LYS A 41 -13.30 7.14 -2.43
C LYS A 41 -12.46 6.76 -1.21
N GLU A 42 -12.81 5.67 -0.52
CA GLU A 42 -12.03 5.15 0.61
C GLU A 42 -10.88 4.29 0.08
N PHE A 43 -9.71 4.41 0.71
CA PHE A 43 -8.55 3.55 0.42
C PHE A 43 -8.87 2.09 0.79
N VAL A 44 -8.73 1.18 -0.17
CA VAL A 44 -9.03 -0.24 0.03
C VAL A 44 -7.88 -1.18 -0.33
N GLY A 45 -6.83 -0.68 -0.97
CA GLY A 45 -5.67 -1.50 -1.30
C GLY A 45 -4.59 -0.70 -2.01
N MET A 46 -3.44 -1.34 -2.21
CA MET A 46 -2.37 -0.83 -3.04
C MET A 46 -1.48 -1.94 -3.57
N GLN A 47 -0.82 -1.66 -4.67
CA GLN A 47 0.32 -2.41 -5.17
C GLN A 47 1.57 -1.53 -5.10
N ILE A 48 2.66 -2.08 -4.56
CA ILE A 48 3.97 -1.44 -4.51
C ILE A 48 4.90 -2.25 -5.42
N MET A 49 5.30 -1.66 -6.53
CA MET A 49 6.29 -2.21 -7.45
C MET A 49 7.71 -1.96 -6.94
N LYS A 50 8.63 -2.90 -7.14
CA LYS A 50 9.99 -2.83 -6.56
C LYS A 50 9.94 -2.59 -5.05
N ALA A 51 9.05 -3.30 -4.38
CA ALA A 51 8.66 -3.15 -2.98
C ALA A 51 9.88 -3.11 -2.06
N SER A 52 10.86 -3.99 -2.26
CA SER A 52 12.05 -4.02 -1.41
C SER A 52 12.86 -2.73 -1.45
N LYS A 53 12.98 -2.10 -2.62
CA LYS A 53 13.66 -0.82 -2.78
C LYS A 53 12.85 0.31 -2.17
N MET A 54 11.55 0.36 -2.48
CA MET A 54 10.70 1.45 -2.01
C MET A 54 10.58 1.49 -0.49
N ILE A 55 10.37 0.34 0.14
CA ILE A 55 10.25 0.24 1.60
C ILE A 55 11.58 0.60 2.27
N LYS A 56 12.71 0.18 1.68
CA LYS A 56 14.05 0.55 2.15
C LYS A 56 14.23 2.06 2.15
N ASP A 57 13.85 2.73 1.06
CA ASP A 57 13.96 4.19 0.93
C ASP A 57 13.02 4.93 1.91
N MET A 58 11.89 4.33 2.32
CA MET A 58 10.95 4.90 3.29
C MET A 58 11.32 4.68 4.76
N THR A 59 12.08 3.63 5.07
CA THR A 59 12.33 3.19 6.45
C THR A 59 13.81 3.28 6.86
N ASN A 60 14.70 3.63 5.92
CA ASN A 60 16.15 3.61 6.09
C ASN A 60 16.72 2.25 6.55
N GLU A 61 15.97 1.18 6.30
CA GLU A 61 16.39 -0.20 6.59
C GLU A 61 17.29 -0.77 5.49
N ASN A 62 17.97 -1.88 5.76
CA ASN A 62 18.76 -2.55 4.73
C ASN A 62 17.87 -3.34 3.76
N THR A 63 18.12 -3.25 2.45
CA THR A 63 17.36 -4.00 1.41
C THR A 63 17.31 -5.50 1.68
N LYS A 64 18.40 -6.12 2.20
CA LYS A 64 18.41 -7.55 2.55
C LYS A 64 17.38 -7.87 3.64
N VAL A 65 17.32 -7.03 4.68
CA VAL A 65 16.36 -7.16 5.78
C VAL A 65 14.93 -6.98 5.26
N ILE A 66 14.69 -5.98 4.41
CA ILE A 66 13.36 -5.77 3.81
C ILE A 66 12.93 -6.98 2.98
N LYS A 67 13.81 -7.52 2.11
CA LYS A 67 13.50 -8.71 1.32
C LYS A 67 13.19 -9.92 2.20
N GLU A 68 13.94 -10.10 3.29
CA GLU A 68 13.70 -11.18 4.25
C GLU A 68 12.33 -11.04 4.94
N VAL A 69 11.95 -9.82 5.34
CA VAL A 69 10.63 -9.52 5.92
C VAL A 69 9.53 -9.82 4.91
N LEU A 70 9.63 -9.33 3.67
CA LEU A 70 8.64 -9.56 2.61
C LEU A 70 8.50 -11.05 2.26
N ASN A 71 9.62 -11.78 2.19
CA ASN A 71 9.64 -13.22 1.93
C ASN A 71 8.97 -14.07 3.02
N ASN A 72 8.96 -13.57 4.25
CA ASN A 72 8.46 -14.25 5.44
C ASN A 72 7.28 -13.53 6.08
N LEU A 73 6.56 -12.72 5.29
CA LEU A 73 5.46 -11.91 5.79
C LEU A 73 4.34 -12.82 6.33
N LYS A 74 3.83 -12.49 7.51
CA LYS A 74 2.77 -13.24 8.20
C LYS A 74 1.51 -12.42 8.36
N GLU A 75 1.67 -11.13 8.62
CA GLU A 75 0.55 -10.24 8.80
C GLU A 75 0.85 -8.86 8.19
N CYS A 76 -0.18 -8.28 7.59
CA CYS A 76 -0.17 -6.90 7.13
C CYS A 76 -1.30 -6.14 7.82
N LYS A 77 -0.98 -5.01 8.45
CA LYS A 77 -1.98 -4.07 8.97
C LYS A 77 -1.79 -2.73 8.31
N VAL A 78 -2.88 -2.03 8.03
CA VAL A 78 -2.84 -0.71 7.43
C VAL A 78 -3.62 0.26 8.31
N ASP A 79 -3.03 1.43 8.51
CA ASP A 79 -3.68 2.60 9.05
C ASP A 79 -3.75 3.67 7.96
N ALA A 80 -4.91 3.80 7.33
CA ALA A 80 -5.17 4.82 6.34
C ALA A 80 -6.05 5.90 6.99
N ARG A 81 -5.57 7.15 6.99
CA ARG A 81 -6.31 8.29 7.52
C ARG A 81 -6.18 9.48 6.59
N GLN A 82 -7.27 10.21 6.41
CA GLN A 82 -7.20 11.52 5.77
C GLN A 82 -6.87 12.58 6.83
N GLN A 83 -5.92 13.46 6.51
CA GLN A 83 -5.57 14.62 7.30
C GLN A 83 -5.44 15.81 6.35
N ASN A 84 -6.36 16.78 6.46
CA ASN A 84 -6.51 17.88 5.51
C ASN A 84 -6.67 17.35 4.07
N ASN A 85 -5.82 17.79 3.15
CA ASN A 85 -5.79 17.38 1.75
C ASN A 85 -4.85 16.18 1.48
N LEU A 86 -4.41 15.45 2.53
CA LEU A 86 -3.51 14.32 2.40
C LEU A 86 -4.17 13.02 2.89
N LEU A 87 -3.94 11.95 2.15
CA LEU A 87 -4.11 10.58 2.59
C LEU A 87 -2.78 10.08 3.13
N ILE A 88 -2.75 9.76 4.42
CA ILE A 88 -1.61 9.16 5.09
C ILE A 88 -1.89 7.67 5.26
N VAL A 89 -1.04 6.84 4.67
CA VAL A 89 -1.12 5.38 4.74
C VAL A 89 0.11 4.85 5.44
N LYS A 90 -0.07 4.38 6.68
CA LYS A 90 0.95 3.66 7.43
C LYS A 90 0.72 2.17 7.28
N ILE A 91 1.70 1.47 6.74
CA ILE A 91 1.68 0.02 6.54
C ILE A 91 2.49 -0.60 7.65
N PHE A 92 2.05 -1.73 8.16
CA PHE A 92 2.77 -2.52 9.15
C PHE A 92 2.94 -3.91 8.57
N LEU A 93 4.19 -4.24 8.23
CA LEU A 93 4.61 -5.48 7.63
C LEU A 93 5.25 -6.34 8.72
N LEU A 94 4.52 -7.34 9.19
CA LEU A 94 4.96 -8.19 10.30
C LEU A 94 5.44 -9.54 9.75
N SER A 95 6.71 -9.83 10.00
CA SER A 95 7.29 -11.16 9.86
C SER A 95 7.62 -11.73 11.25
N LYS A 96 8.01 -13.01 11.33
CA LYS A 96 8.47 -13.60 12.60
C LYS A 96 9.74 -12.93 13.16
N LEU A 97 10.54 -12.33 12.27
CA LEU A 97 11.87 -11.82 12.59
C LEU A 97 11.83 -10.35 12.99
N LYS A 98 11.03 -9.57 12.26
CA LYS A 98 11.00 -8.11 12.36
C LYS A 98 9.68 -7.53 11.85
N GLU A 99 9.35 -6.37 12.41
CA GLU A 99 8.31 -5.49 11.92
C GLU A 99 8.95 -4.32 11.15
N VAL A 100 8.39 -4.00 9.98
CA VAL A 100 8.76 -2.82 9.19
C VAL A 100 7.50 -2.01 8.93
N SER A 101 7.58 -0.69 9.13
CA SER A 101 6.40 0.18 9.03
C SER A 101 6.59 1.40 8.10
N PRO A 102 6.55 1.21 6.77
CA PRO A 102 6.66 2.33 5.84
C PRO A 102 5.43 3.23 5.92
N VAL A 103 5.64 4.53 5.73
CA VAL A 103 4.60 5.56 5.72
C VAL A 103 4.59 6.22 4.35
N ILE A 104 3.41 6.28 3.74
CA ILE A 104 3.20 6.95 2.47
C ILE A 104 2.20 8.09 2.70
N SER A 105 2.49 9.25 2.13
CA SER A 105 1.60 10.40 2.15
C SER A 105 1.37 10.87 0.72
N VAL A 106 0.12 10.92 0.31
CA VAL A 106 -0.29 11.36 -1.04
C VAL A 106 -1.43 12.37 -0.93
N PRO A 107 -1.58 13.28 -1.89
CA PRO A 107 -2.78 14.12 -1.97
C PRO A 107 -4.05 13.28 -1.99
N SER A 108 -5.06 13.69 -1.22
CA SER A 108 -6.38 13.06 -1.23
C SER A 108 -7.03 13.23 -2.61
N VAL A 109 -7.65 12.17 -3.12
CA VAL A 109 -8.42 12.24 -4.37
C VAL A 109 -9.75 12.92 -4.09
N ILE A 110 -9.81 14.23 -4.36
CA ILE A 110 -11.00 15.06 -4.15
C ILE A 110 -11.92 15.03 -5.37
N GLU A 111 -11.34 15.08 -6.56
CA GLU A 111 -12.09 15.14 -7.82
C GLU A 111 -12.27 13.76 -8.46
N PRO A 112 -13.43 13.49 -9.10
CA PRO A 112 -13.59 12.30 -9.93
C PRO A 112 -12.59 12.34 -11.10
N SER A 113 -12.03 11.18 -11.45
CA SER A 113 -11.20 11.08 -12.64
C SER A 113 -12.02 11.52 -13.86
N PRO A 114 -11.51 12.42 -14.72
CA PRO A 114 -12.18 12.82 -15.97
C PRO A 114 -12.57 11.61 -16.84
N ALA A 115 -11.80 10.53 -16.76
CA ALA A 115 -12.07 9.28 -17.48
C ALA A 115 -13.32 8.52 -16.97
N LEU A 116 -13.85 8.86 -15.80
CA LEU A 116 -15.03 8.26 -15.18
C LEU A 116 -16.24 9.22 -15.14
N VAL A 117 -16.12 10.44 -15.70
CA VAL A 117 -17.19 11.46 -15.66
C VAL A 117 -18.35 11.13 -16.62
N TYR A 118 -18.13 10.24 -17.59
CA TYR A 118 -19.10 9.93 -18.64
C TYR A 118 -19.75 8.53 -18.54
N THR A 119 -19.61 7.82 -17.42
CA THR A 119 -20.27 6.52 -17.18
C THR A 119 -21.47 6.64 -16.27
#